data_AF-A0A8X6WZX5-F1
#
_entry.id   AF-A0A8X6WZX5-F1
#
_cell.length_a   1.000
_cell.length_b   1.000
_cell.length_c   1.000
_cell.angle_alpha   90.00
_cell.angle_beta   90.00
_cell.angle_gamma   90.00
#
_symmetry.space_group_name_H-M   'P 1'
#
loop_
_entity.id
_entity.type
_entity.pdbx_description
1 polymer ?
#
loop_
_entity_poly.entity_id
_entity_poly.type
_entity_poly.pdbx_seq_one_letter_code
_entity_poly.pdbx_strand_id
1 'polypeptide(L)'
;MGGINMPEDQKISHLMKGVAEDLYQVLINSEVSTVYKFVTCCSEVDAMRKKRVVLLRYEREREEIEKVLPQIVTCINDGPSDLESIIPEEVRSNLTPLTREKPAPSPYRTERTGESSWRPRPRPRQENRPTQQDTGRKTDL
;
A
#
# COMPACT_ATOMS: atom_id res chain seq x y z
N MET A 1 34.59 -28.78 39.13
CA MET A 1 35.07 -29.04 37.76
C MET A 1 34.72 -27.83 36.91
N GLY A 2 35.73 -27.05 36.49
CA GLY A 2 35.49 -25.93 35.59
C GLY A 2 35.16 -26.47 34.19
N GLY A 3 33.98 -26.15 33.67
CA GLY A 3 33.62 -26.49 32.29
C GLY A 3 34.56 -25.75 31.33
N ILE A 4 35.23 -26.48 30.46
CA ILE A 4 36.11 -25.92 29.43
C ILE A 4 35.19 -25.24 28.41
N ASN A 5 34.98 -23.93 28.53
CA ASN A 5 34.23 -23.17 27.55
C ASN A 5 35.09 -23.07 26.28
N MET A 6 34.58 -23.58 25.15
CA MET A 6 35.23 -23.46 23.85
C MET A 6 35.48 -21.98 23.52
N PRO A 7 36.69 -21.60 23.09
CA PRO A 7 37.03 -20.21 22.84
C PRO A 7 36.28 -19.68 21.60
N GLU A 8 36.05 -18.37 21.56
CA GLU A 8 35.19 -17.76 20.54
C GLU A 8 35.77 -17.84 19.13
N ASP A 9 37.08 -17.74 18.99
CA ASP A 9 37.81 -17.94 17.73
C ASP A 9 37.51 -19.31 17.11
N GLN A 10 37.48 -20.36 17.91
CA GLN A 10 37.16 -21.71 17.45
C GLN A 10 35.68 -21.83 17.05
N LYS A 11 34.77 -21.19 17.80
CA LYS A 11 33.34 -21.10 17.46
C LYS A 11 33.14 -20.38 16.12
N ILE A 12 33.81 -19.25 15.93
CA ILE A 12 33.70 -18.43 14.73
C ILE A 12 34.33 -19.15 13.54
N SER A 13 35.51 -19.77 13.71
CA SER A 13 36.15 -20.57 12.68
C SER A 13 35.25 -21.71 12.20
N HIS A 14 34.51 -22.34 13.12
CA HIS A 14 33.54 -23.37 12.74
C HIS A 14 32.38 -22.79 11.93
N LEU A 15 31.81 -21.65 12.36
CA LEU A 15 30.72 -20.98 11.64
C LEU A 15 31.14 -20.53 10.24
N MET A 16 32.36 -20.01 10.07
CA MET A 16 32.89 -19.53 8.78
C MET A 16 32.90 -20.59 7.68
N LYS A 17 33.00 -21.89 8.03
CA LYS A 17 33.03 -22.98 7.05
C LYS A 17 31.74 -23.13 6.24
N GLY A 18 30.61 -22.66 6.76
CA GLY A 18 29.30 -22.78 6.13
C GLY A 18 28.79 -21.49 5.49
N VAL A 19 29.60 -20.43 5.49
CA VAL A 19 29.17 -19.11 5.00
C VAL A 19 29.34 -19.04 3.48
N ALA A 20 28.37 -18.42 2.80
CA ALA A 20 28.47 -18.15 1.37
C ALA A 20 29.65 -17.19 1.07
N GLU A 21 30.34 -17.40 -0.06
CA GLU A 21 31.55 -16.64 -0.43
C GLU A 21 31.35 -15.12 -0.35
N ASP A 22 30.21 -14.63 -0.83
CA ASP A 22 29.89 -13.21 -0.84
C ASP A 22 29.69 -12.60 0.57
N LEU A 23 29.28 -13.40 1.54
CA LEU A 23 29.14 -13.02 2.94
C LEU A 23 30.47 -13.19 3.69
N TYR A 24 31.26 -14.20 3.34
CA TYR A 24 32.59 -14.45 3.90
C TYR A 24 33.53 -13.25 3.69
N GLN A 25 33.55 -12.68 2.48
CA GLN A 25 34.35 -11.49 2.18
C GLN A 25 33.97 -10.28 3.04
N VAL A 26 32.68 -10.09 3.32
CA VAL A 26 32.23 -9.00 4.20
C VAL A 26 32.68 -9.25 5.64
N LEU A 27 32.55 -10.50 6.11
CA LEU A 27 32.88 -10.87 7.48
C LEU A 27 34.38 -10.73 7.78
N ILE A 28 35.27 -11.12 6.86
CA ILE A 28 36.72 -10.93 7.04
C ILE A 28 37.06 -9.45 7.23
N ASN A 29 36.45 -8.58 6.43
CA ASN A 29 36.72 -7.13 6.48
C ASN A 29 36.13 -6.45 7.73
N SER A 30 35.23 -7.13 8.46
CA SER A 30 34.50 -6.56 9.60
C SER A 30 35.12 -6.86 10.98
N GLU A 31 36.27 -7.56 11.03
CA GLU A 31 36.97 -7.92 12.28
C GLU A 31 36.06 -8.56 13.36
N VAL A 32 35.27 -9.57 12.95
CA VAL A 32 34.36 -10.29 13.87
C VAL A 32 35.13 -11.14 14.87
N SER A 33 35.24 -10.66 16.10
CA SER A 33 35.94 -11.34 17.21
C SER A 33 35.05 -12.14 18.16
N THR A 34 33.73 -12.00 18.06
CA THR A 34 32.75 -12.70 18.92
C THR A 34 31.66 -13.33 18.07
N VAL A 35 31.03 -14.39 18.57
CA VAL A 35 29.91 -15.03 17.87
C VAL A 35 28.74 -14.06 17.71
N TYR A 36 28.52 -13.20 18.71
CA TYR A 36 27.48 -12.18 18.66
C TYR A 36 27.69 -11.19 17.50
N LYS A 37 28.92 -10.67 17.34
CA LYS A 37 29.26 -9.76 16.24
C LYS A 37 29.11 -10.46 14.88
N PHE A 38 29.53 -11.71 14.78
CA PHE A 38 29.32 -12.53 13.58
C PHE A 38 27.84 -12.59 13.18
N VAL A 39 26.97 -12.99 14.11
CA VAL A 39 25.53 -13.11 13.85
C VAL A 39 24.91 -11.75 13.48
N THR A 40 25.33 -10.69 14.16
CA THR A 40 24.87 -9.32 13.89
C THR A 40 25.22 -8.89 12.46
N CYS A 41 26.49 -9.07 12.07
CA CYS A 41 26.96 -8.72 10.73
C CYS A 41 26.22 -9.51 9.64
N CYS A 42 26.04 -10.83 9.82
CA CYS A 42 25.26 -11.67 8.90
C CYS A 42 23.82 -11.13 8.74
N SER A 43 23.16 -10.81 9.85
CA SER A 43 21.78 -10.30 9.84
C SER A 43 21.67 -8.95 9.13
N GLU A 44 22.64 -8.05 9.29
CA GLU A 44 22.66 -6.76 8.62
C GLU A 44 22.82 -6.90 7.11
N VAL A 45 23.74 -7.76 6.67
CA VAL A 45 23.96 -8.04 5.25
C VAL A 45 22.70 -8.64 4.62
N ASP A 46 22.04 -9.59 5.30
CA ASP A 46 20.78 -10.16 4.83
C ASP A 46 19.66 -9.11 4.74
N ALA A 47 19.56 -8.20 5.71
CA ALA A 47 18.60 -7.10 5.67
C ALA A 47 18.87 -6.16 4.49
N MET A 48 20.14 -5.84 4.20
CA MET A 48 20.51 -5.04 3.04
C MET A 48 20.19 -5.76 1.72
N ARG A 49 20.49 -7.07 1.61
CA ARG A 49 20.16 -7.87 0.42
C ARG A 49 18.66 -7.88 0.16
N LYS A 50 17.85 -8.08 1.19
CA LYS A 50 16.37 -8.03 1.09
C LYS A 50 15.89 -6.66 0.60
N LYS A 51 16.39 -5.56 1.18
CA LYS A 51 16.05 -4.20 0.74
C LYS A 51 16.42 -3.95 -0.72
N ARG A 52 17.60 -4.40 -1.15
CA ARG A 52 18.05 -4.26 -2.55
C ARG A 52 17.14 -5.02 -3.52
N VAL A 53 16.75 -6.24 -3.18
CA VAL A 53 15.81 -7.03 -4.00
C VAL A 53 14.46 -6.34 -4.11
N VAL A 54 13.93 -5.79 -3.02
CA VAL A 54 12.65 -5.06 -3.03
C VAL A 54 12.73 -3.81 -3.90
N LEU A 55 13.79 -3.01 -3.78
CA LEU A 55 13.99 -1.82 -4.62
C LEU A 55 14.05 -2.16 -6.10
N LEU A 56 14.85 -3.16 -6.49
CA LEU A 56 14.97 -3.59 -7.89
C LEU A 56 13.65 -4.10 -8.48
N ARG A 57 12.81 -4.76 -7.66
CA ARG A 57 11.47 -5.20 -8.09
C ARG A 57 10.54 -4.01 -8.30
N TYR A 58 10.53 -3.06 -7.36
CA TYR A 58 9.73 -1.84 -7.48
C TYR A 58 10.12 -1.02 -8.72
N GLU A 59 11.41 -0.85 -8.99
CA GLU A 59 11.88 -0.13 -10.17
C GLU A 59 11.45 -0.81 -11.47
N ARG A 60 11.53 -2.13 -11.54
CA ARG A 60 11.04 -2.91 -12.68
C ARG A 60 9.54 -2.74 -12.89
N GLU A 61 8.74 -2.91 -11.84
CA GLU A 61 7.29 -2.75 -11.91
C GLU A 61 6.91 -1.33 -12.32
N ARG A 62 7.61 -0.31 -11.81
CA ARG A 62 7.41 1.09 -12.21
C ARG A 62 7.70 1.29 -13.69
N GLU A 63 8.80 0.73 -14.21
CA GLU A 63 9.16 0.83 -15.63
C GLU A 63 8.13 0.13 -16.53
N GLU A 64 7.64 -1.04 -16.11
CA GLU A 64 6.59 -1.77 -16.83
C GLU A 64 5.26 -1.00 -16.85
N ILE A 65 4.86 -0.42 -15.71
CA ILE A 65 3.68 0.44 -15.62
C ILE A 65 3.82 1.65 -16.55
N GLU A 66 4.97 2.32 -16.54
CA GLU A 66 5.23 3.49 -17.39
C GLU A 66 5.11 3.19 -18.89
N LYS A 67 5.46 1.98 -19.33
CA LYS A 67 5.28 1.51 -20.72
C LYS A 67 3.81 1.30 -21.11
N VAL A 68 2.96 0.92 -20.15
CA VAL A 68 1.54 0.59 -20.39
C VAL A 68 0.63 1.82 -20.21
N LEU A 69 1.06 2.82 -19.44
CA LEU A 69 0.29 4.06 -19.20
C LEU A 69 -0.19 4.74 -20.50
N PRO A 70 0.63 4.92 -21.56
CA PRO A 70 0.17 5.52 -22.81
C PRO A 70 -0.94 4.70 -23.50
N GLN A 71 -0.86 3.37 -23.45
CA GLN A 71 -1.85 2.48 -24.08
C GLN A 71 -3.20 2.54 -23.36
N ILE A 72 -3.19 2.65 -22.03
CA ILE A 72 -4.42 2.82 -21.24
C ILE A 72 -5.07 4.18 -21.56
N VAL A 73 -4.27 5.25 -21.67
CA VAL A 73 -4.77 6.59 -22.01
C VAL A 73 -5.43 6.59 -23.39
N THR A 74 -4.86 5.89 -24.38
CA THR A 74 -5.50 5.77 -25.70
C THR A 74 -6.80 4.98 -25.61
N CYS A 75 -6.83 3.85 -24.91
CA CYS A 75 -8.06 3.04 -24.76
C CYS A 75 -9.21 3.77 -24.03
N ILE A 76 -8.91 4.74 -23.16
CA ILE A 76 -9.93 5.55 -22.47
C ILE A 76 -10.51 6.64 -23.37
N ASN A 77 -9.68 7.21 -24.26
CA ASN A 77 -10.11 8.25 -25.19
C ASN A 77 -10.76 7.69 -26.47
N ASP A 78 -10.50 6.42 -26.79
CA ASP A 78 -11.09 5.69 -27.91
C ASP A 78 -12.37 4.90 -27.52
N GLY A 79 -12.80 5.01 -26.26
CA GLY A 79 -14.10 4.47 -25.83
C GLY A 79 -15.24 5.23 -26.53
N PRO A 80 -16.40 4.60 -26.78
CA PRO A 80 -17.51 5.31 -27.38
C PRO A 80 -17.93 6.48 -26.48
N SER A 81 -17.56 7.68 -26.90
CA SER A 81 -17.94 8.95 -26.26
C SER A 81 -19.46 9.15 -26.24
N ASP A 82 -20.16 8.39 -27.05
CA ASP A 82 -21.60 8.37 -27.16
C ASP A 82 -22.15 7.25 -26.26
N LEU A 83 -22.64 7.61 -25.08
CA LEU A 83 -23.33 6.71 -24.13
C LEU A 83 -24.41 5.85 -24.82
N GLU A 84 -24.94 6.42 -25.89
CA GLU A 84 -25.85 5.83 -26.83
C GLU A 84 -25.33 4.49 -27.42
N SER A 85 -24.08 4.36 -27.84
CA SER A 85 -23.58 3.10 -28.45
C SER A 85 -23.31 1.98 -27.43
N ILE A 86 -23.33 2.30 -26.13
CA ILE A 86 -23.22 1.33 -25.04
C ILE A 86 -24.57 0.64 -24.80
N ILE A 87 -25.67 1.30 -25.16
CA ILE A 87 -27.02 0.73 -25.08
C ILE A 87 -27.18 -0.27 -26.24
N PRO A 88 -27.39 -1.56 -25.95
CA PRO A 88 -27.64 -2.56 -26.98
C PRO A 88 -28.82 -2.17 -27.86
N GLU A 89 -28.72 -2.43 -29.16
CA GLU A 89 -29.72 -2.05 -30.17
C GLU A 89 -31.13 -2.62 -29.87
N GLU A 90 -31.16 -3.77 -29.20
CA GLU A 90 -32.37 -4.39 -28.67
C GLU A 90 -33.04 -3.52 -27.59
N VAL A 91 -32.28 -2.94 -26.66
CA VAL A 91 -32.82 -2.04 -25.63
C VAL A 91 -33.30 -0.73 -26.25
N ARG A 92 -32.56 -0.19 -27.23
CA ARG A 92 -32.95 1.03 -27.98
C ARG A 92 -34.31 0.86 -28.66
N SER A 93 -34.53 -0.30 -29.28
CA SER A 93 -35.76 -0.61 -30.02
C SER A 93 -36.98 -0.81 -29.12
N ASN A 94 -36.77 -1.18 -27.84
CA ASN A 94 -37.83 -1.36 -26.86
C ASN A 94 -38.22 -0.07 -26.11
N LEU A 95 -37.43 1.01 -26.22
CA LEU A 95 -37.71 2.28 -25.55
C LEU A 95 -38.54 3.26 -26.40
N THR A 96 -38.47 3.17 -27.73
CA THR A 96 -39.25 4.01 -28.66
C THR A 96 -40.77 3.92 -28.53
N PRO A 97 -41.39 2.77 -28.15
CA PRO A 97 -42.83 2.71 -27.92
C PRO A 97 -43.30 3.44 -26.65
N LEU A 98 -42.41 3.65 -25.67
CA LEU A 98 -42.77 4.21 -24.36
C LEU A 98 -42.67 5.74 -24.26
N THR A 99 -42.10 6.41 -25.27
CA THR A 99 -41.88 7.87 -25.24
C THR A 99 -42.94 8.68 -26.00
N ARG A 100 -43.98 8.04 -26.55
CA ARG A 100 -45.11 8.74 -27.19
C ARG A 100 -46.24 9.05 -26.19
N GLU A 101 -45.89 9.65 -25.06
CA GLU A 101 -46.82 10.37 -24.20
C GLU A 101 -46.37 11.83 -24.18
N LYS A 102 -47.04 12.64 -25.00
CA LYS A 102 -46.91 14.10 -25.02
C LYS A 102 -47.38 14.61 -23.65
N PRO A 103 -46.54 15.26 -22.82
CA PRO A 103 -47.04 15.89 -21.62
C PRO A 103 -47.95 17.05 -22.03
N ALA A 104 -49.20 17.03 -21.56
CA ALA A 104 -50.06 18.20 -21.61
C ALA A 104 -49.34 19.40 -20.96
N PRO A 105 -49.50 20.63 -21.48
CA PRO A 105 -48.83 21.79 -20.91
C PRO A 105 -49.38 22.03 -19.50
N SER A 106 -48.55 21.77 -18.50
CA SER A 106 -48.83 22.07 -17.10
C SER A 106 -48.86 23.59 -16.88
N PRO A 107 -49.93 24.16 -16.29
CA PRO A 107 -50.12 25.62 -16.21
C PRO A 107 -49.34 26.31 -15.08
N TYR A 108 -48.33 25.67 -14.48
CA TYR A 108 -47.52 26.28 -13.41
C TYR A 108 -46.04 26.19 -13.76
N ARG A 109 -45.59 27.17 -14.55
CA ARG A 109 -44.18 27.54 -14.68
C ARG A 109 -43.77 28.25 -13.39
N THR A 110 -42.89 27.63 -12.60
CA THR A 110 -42.06 28.36 -11.65
C THR A 110 -40.62 28.06 -12.01
N GLU A 111 -39.97 29.03 -12.65
CA GLU A 111 -38.53 28.95 -12.87
C GLU A 111 -37.84 29.03 -11.51
N ARG A 112 -37.01 28.04 -11.20
CA ARG A 112 -35.99 28.20 -10.19
C ARG A 112 -34.64 27.98 -10.85
N THR A 113 -34.02 29.11 -11.14
CA THR A 113 -32.63 29.35 -11.45
C THR A 113 -31.72 28.35 -10.75
N GLY A 114 -30.78 27.81 -11.51
CA GLY A 114 -29.84 26.82 -11.06
C GLY A 114 -29.04 27.27 -9.84
N GLU A 115 -28.75 26.30 -8.98
CA GLU A 115 -27.55 26.30 -8.16
C GLU A 115 -27.17 24.84 -7.92
N SER A 116 -25.94 24.51 -8.30
CA SER A 116 -25.39 23.18 -8.19
C SER A 116 -25.39 22.73 -6.73
N SER A 117 -26.10 21.65 -6.43
CA SER A 117 -26.21 21.08 -5.07
C SER A 117 -24.98 20.24 -4.70
N TRP A 118 -23.77 20.69 -5.01
CA TRP A 118 -22.56 20.06 -4.50
C TRP A 118 -22.19 20.73 -3.18
N ARG A 119 -22.74 20.21 -2.07
CA ARG A 119 -22.17 20.50 -0.74
C ARG A 119 -21.07 19.49 -0.44
N PRO A 120 -19.85 19.93 -0.08
CA PRO A 120 -18.85 19.03 0.48
C PRO A 120 -19.37 18.45 1.81
N ARG A 121 -19.24 17.14 1.97
CA ARG A 121 -19.56 16.41 3.20
C ARG A 121 -18.66 16.92 4.35
N PRO A 122 -19.19 17.34 5.52
CA PRO A 122 -18.34 17.72 6.64
C PRO A 122 -17.56 16.50 7.15
N ARG A 123 -16.25 16.67 7.35
CA ARG A 123 -15.40 15.64 7.99
C ARG A 123 -15.90 15.34 9.41
N PRO A 124 -15.86 14.08 9.88
CA PRO A 124 -16.14 13.76 11.27
C PRO A 124 -15.12 14.47 12.19
N ARG A 125 -15.65 15.19 13.18
CA ARG A 125 -14.91 15.91 14.21
C ARG A 125 -14.25 14.89 15.14
N GLN A 126 -12.92 14.94 15.23
CA GLN A 126 -12.11 14.17 16.18
C GLN A 126 -12.42 14.66 17.60
N GLU A 127 -13.14 13.86 18.39
CA GLU A 127 -13.35 14.13 19.82
C GLU A 127 -12.10 13.68 20.60
N ASN A 128 -11.23 14.63 20.90
CA ASN A 128 -10.25 14.47 21.97
C ASN A 128 -11.00 14.58 23.30
N ARG A 129 -11.09 13.49 24.06
CA ARG A 129 -11.36 13.54 25.51
C ARG A 129 -10.13 13.08 26.28
N PRO A 130 -9.60 13.89 27.21
CA PRO A 130 -8.72 13.40 28.26
C PRO A 130 -9.59 12.83 29.40
N THR A 131 -9.41 11.54 29.73
CA THR A 131 -10.01 10.97 30.95
C THR A 131 -8.99 11.06 32.08
N GLN A 132 -9.12 12.14 32.83
CA GLN A 132 -8.60 12.30 34.18
C GLN A 132 -9.57 11.61 35.15
N GLN A 133 -9.17 10.53 35.82
CA GLN A 133 -9.76 10.11 37.10
C GLN A 133 -8.66 9.51 37.99
N ASP A 134 -8.14 10.37 38.87
CA ASP A 134 -7.44 10.02 40.09
C ASP A 134 -8.47 9.86 41.23
N THR A 135 -8.06 9.18 42.29
CA THR A 135 -8.66 9.03 43.63
C THR A 135 -9.55 7.81 43.90
N GLY A 136 -8.89 6.70 44.25
CA GLY A 136 -9.46 5.63 45.08
C GLY A 136 -8.65 5.51 46.38
N ARG A 137 -9.09 6.19 47.45
CA ARG A 137 -8.47 6.16 48.77
C ARG A 137 -8.77 4.85 49.51
N LYS A 138 -7.70 4.26 50.05
CA LYS A 138 -7.53 3.67 51.40
C LYS A 138 -8.78 3.26 52.19
N THR A 139 -8.85 1.98 52.54
CA THR A 139 -9.40 1.51 53.83
C THR A 139 -8.38 0.59 54.48
N ASP A 140 -8.00 0.96 55.69
CA ASP A 140 -6.97 0.38 56.56
C ASP A 140 -7.50 -0.83 57.36
N LEU A 141 -6.53 -1.66 57.79
CA LEU A 141 -6.51 -2.70 58.84
C LEU A 141 -7.38 -3.96 58.67
#